data_AF-A0AAU3ULP1-F1
#
_entry.id   AF-A0AAU3ULP1-F1
#
_cell.length_a   1.000
_cell.length_b   1.000
_cell.length_c   1.000
_cell.angle_alpha   90.00
_cell.angle_beta   90.00
_cell.angle_gamma   90.00
#
_symmetry.space_group_name_H-M   'P 1'
#
loop_
_entity.id
_entity.type
_entity.pdbx_description
1 polymer ?
#
loop_
_entity_poly.entity_id
_entity_poly.type
_entity_poly.pdbx_seq_one_letter_code
_entity_poly.pdbx_strand_id
1 'polypeptide(L)'
;MTQAPKVQHPAVTHLQEKRSASMQLRVADWITKFAGSMLFVYIHAVGFAVWMIWVEQSPWPTLTLVVSLEAIFLSTFVMIGQNRQAEFQQLKADHDFREQELELKTNTELTRAIHAMTEELHRRLIDDPDQQK
;
A
#
# COMPACT_ATOMS: atom_id res chain seq x y z
N MET A 1 -17.87 -52.20 18.80
CA MET A 1 -18.54 -51.26 17.88
C MET A 1 -17.51 -50.24 17.44
N THR A 2 -16.91 -50.45 16.28
CA THR A 2 -15.80 -49.69 15.70
C THR A 2 -16.34 -48.42 15.02
N GLN A 3 -16.00 -47.23 15.54
CA GLN A 3 -16.32 -45.96 14.87
C GLN A 3 -15.34 -45.72 13.72
N ALA A 4 -15.86 -45.61 12.50
CA ALA A 4 -15.10 -45.27 11.30
C ALA A 4 -14.58 -43.82 11.36
N PRO A 5 -13.39 -43.53 10.80
CA PRO A 5 -12.82 -42.18 10.81
C PRO A 5 -13.68 -41.27 9.92
N LYS A 6 -14.10 -40.13 10.47
CA LYS A 6 -14.85 -39.08 9.77
C LYS A 6 -13.95 -38.52 8.65
N VAL A 7 -14.18 -38.94 7.41
CA VAL A 7 -13.50 -38.40 6.24
C VAL A 7 -13.82 -36.90 6.16
N GLN A 8 -12.86 -36.05 6.55
CA GLN A 8 -13.01 -34.61 6.53
C GLN A 8 -12.97 -34.12 5.07
N HIS A 9 -14.00 -33.37 4.68
CA HIS A 9 -14.19 -32.87 3.32
C HIS A 9 -13.08 -31.88 2.93
N PRO A 10 -12.47 -31.93 1.73
CA PRO A 10 -11.36 -31.06 1.32
C PRO A 10 -11.70 -29.55 1.35
N ALA A 11 -12.99 -29.21 1.37
CA ALA A 11 -13.44 -27.83 1.54
C ALA A 11 -13.23 -27.27 2.97
N VAL A 12 -13.26 -28.12 4.01
CA VAL A 12 -13.01 -27.66 5.40
C VAL A 12 -11.51 -27.52 5.70
N THR A 13 -10.64 -28.28 5.04
CA THR A 13 -9.18 -28.10 5.15
C THR A 13 -8.75 -26.79 4.51
N HIS A 14 -9.26 -26.44 3.32
CA HIS A 14 -8.97 -25.14 2.70
C HIS A 14 -9.56 -23.95 3.46
N LEU A 15 -10.69 -24.12 4.16
CA LEU A 15 -11.26 -23.06 5.00
C LEU A 15 -10.47 -22.87 6.31
N GLN A 16 -9.89 -23.95 6.86
CA GLN A 16 -8.98 -23.88 8.01
C GLN A 16 -7.64 -23.25 7.64
N GLU A 17 -7.08 -23.59 6.47
CA GLU A 17 -5.88 -22.94 5.92
C GLU A 17 -6.10 -21.46 5.64
N LYS A 18 -7.27 -21.08 5.09
CA LYS A 18 -7.62 -19.65 4.92
C LYS A 18 -7.82 -18.93 6.24
N ARG A 19 -8.31 -19.60 7.30
CA ARG A 19 -8.45 -18.98 8.62
C ARG A 19 -7.09 -18.75 9.29
N SER A 20 -6.19 -19.74 9.29
CA SER A 20 -4.84 -19.57 9.83
C SER A 20 -4.06 -18.52 9.04
N ALA A 21 -4.16 -18.56 7.70
CA ALA A 21 -3.60 -17.54 6.83
C ALA A 21 -4.22 -16.16 7.11
N SER A 22 -5.54 -16.04 7.30
CA SER A 22 -6.17 -14.74 7.57
C SER A 22 -5.73 -14.11 8.90
N MET A 23 -5.51 -14.92 9.95
CA MET A 23 -5.05 -14.44 11.24
C MET A 23 -3.57 -14.07 11.20
N GLN A 24 -2.71 -14.93 10.66
CA GLN A 24 -1.28 -14.60 10.48
C GLN A 24 -1.09 -13.40 9.57
N LEU A 25 -1.84 -13.31 8.47
CA LEU A 25 -1.77 -12.19 7.54
C LEU A 25 -2.27 -10.90 8.21
N ARG A 26 -3.36 -10.95 8.99
CA ARG A 26 -3.82 -9.79 9.79
C ARG A 26 -2.80 -9.34 10.84
N VAL A 27 -2.18 -10.28 11.53
CA VAL A 27 -1.13 -9.97 12.52
C VAL A 27 0.10 -9.40 11.80
N ALA A 28 0.50 -9.96 10.67
CA ALA A 28 1.59 -9.44 9.85
C ALA A 28 1.28 -8.02 9.32
N ASP A 29 0.05 -7.76 8.88
CA ASP A 29 -0.43 -6.43 8.48
C ASP A 29 -0.41 -5.44 9.63
N TRP A 30 -0.84 -5.87 10.82
CA TRP A 30 -0.83 -5.04 12.01
C TRP A 30 0.59 -4.72 12.49
N ILE A 31 1.46 -5.73 12.55
CA ILE A 31 2.89 -5.55 12.90
C ILE A 31 3.57 -4.65 11.87
N THR A 32 3.30 -4.85 10.58
CA THR A 32 3.82 -4.02 9.49
C THR A 32 3.41 -2.55 9.67
N LYS A 33 2.13 -2.28 9.95
CA LYS A 33 1.63 -0.92 10.19
C LYS A 33 2.21 -0.33 11.48
N PHE A 34 2.38 -1.14 12.52
CA PHE A 34 2.93 -0.73 13.80
C PHE A 34 4.42 -0.38 13.69
N ALA A 35 5.22 -1.24 13.05
CA ALA A 35 6.66 -1.03 12.84
C ALA A 35 6.96 0.16 11.92
N GLY A 36 6.09 0.47 10.96
CA GLY A 36 6.20 1.65 10.10
C GLY A 36 5.73 2.97 10.74
N SER A 37 5.27 2.96 11.99
CA SER A 37 4.70 4.14 12.67
C SER A 37 5.70 4.80 13.63
N MET A 38 5.65 6.14 13.76
CA MET A 38 6.44 6.87 14.77
C MET A 38 6.13 6.42 16.22
N LEU A 39 4.94 5.85 16.47
CA LEU A 39 4.56 5.35 17.79
C LEU A 39 5.51 4.27 18.31
N PHE A 40 6.02 3.42 17.41
CA PHE A 40 6.96 2.36 17.75
C PHE A 40 8.26 2.93 18.33
N VAL A 41 8.78 4.01 17.74
CA VAL A 41 10.00 4.70 18.18
C VAL A 41 9.79 5.29 19.57
N TYR A 42 8.64 5.91 19.85
CA TYR A 42 8.36 6.47 21.17
C TYR A 42 8.24 5.39 22.25
N ILE A 43 7.58 4.27 21.96
CA ILE A 43 7.49 3.14 22.91
C ILE A 43 8.88 2.58 23.22
N HIS A 44 9.73 2.41 22.20
CA HIS A 44 11.11 1.96 22.40
C HIS A 44 11.93 2.95 23.21
N ALA A 45 11.87 4.24 22.87
CA ALA A 45 12.61 5.27 23.58
C ALA A 45 12.22 5.33 25.07
N VAL A 46 10.93 5.24 25.38
CA VAL A 46 10.44 5.20 26.77
C VAL A 46 10.84 3.90 27.46
N GLY A 47 10.70 2.75 26.79
CA GLY A 47 11.12 1.45 27.32
C GLY A 47 12.61 1.42 27.68
N PHE A 48 13.47 1.90 26.79
CA PHE A 48 14.90 2.06 27.03
C PHE A 48 15.19 3.02 28.18
N ALA A 49 14.54 4.18 28.21
CA ALA A 49 14.75 5.15 29.29
C ALA A 49 14.33 4.60 30.66
N VAL A 50 13.20 3.89 30.73
CA VAL A 50 12.71 3.26 31.97
C VAL A 50 13.66 2.13 32.39
N TRP A 51 14.07 1.26 31.46
CA TRP A 51 14.98 0.16 31.75
C TRP A 51 16.35 0.64 32.26
N MET A 52 16.92 1.66 31.62
CA MET A 52 18.20 2.27 31.99
C MET A 52 18.20 2.83 33.42
N ILE A 53 17.05 3.29 33.91
CA ILE A 53 16.92 3.89 35.24
C ILE A 53 16.65 2.82 36.31
N TRP A 54 15.91 1.75 35.98
CA TRP A 54 15.35 0.83 36.97
C TRP A 54 16.00 -0.55 37.05
N VAL A 55 16.67 -1.04 36.00
CA VAL A 55 16.93 -2.49 35.87
C VAL A 55 18.41 -2.91 35.95
N GLU A 56 19.40 -2.08 35.58
CA GLU A 56 20.75 -2.62 35.33
C GLU A 56 21.88 -2.10 36.24
N GLN A 57 22.58 -3.03 36.93
CA GLN A 57 23.82 -2.82 37.69
C GLN A 57 25.08 -3.40 37.00
N SER A 58 24.95 -4.09 35.86
CA SER A 58 26.08 -4.68 35.09
C SER A 58 25.83 -4.60 33.57
N PRO A 59 26.20 -3.50 32.87
CA PRO A 59 25.45 -3.09 31.67
C PRO A 59 25.82 -3.74 30.33
N TRP A 60 27.06 -4.12 30.06
CA TRP A 60 27.53 -3.99 28.67
C TRP A 60 27.38 -5.21 27.74
N PRO A 61 27.74 -6.44 28.13
CA PRO A 61 27.79 -7.55 27.15
C PRO A 61 26.40 -8.07 26.76
N THR A 62 25.51 -8.22 27.74
CA THR A 62 24.19 -8.83 27.53
C THR A 62 23.22 -7.89 26.82
N LEU A 63 23.26 -6.58 27.12
CA LEU A 63 22.43 -5.57 26.44
C LEU A 63 22.74 -5.52 24.95
N THR A 64 24.03 -5.41 24.59
CA THR A 64 24.44 -5.28 23.19
C THR A 64 24.05 -6.51 22.37
N LEU A 65 24.08 -7.70 22.96
CA LEU A 65 23.62 -8.93 22.32
C LEU A 65 22.11 -8.94 22.08
N VAL A 66 21.31 -8.61 23.10
CA VAL A 66 19.83 -8.61 22.98
C VAL A 66 19.36 -7.51 22.02
N VAL A 67 19.93 -6.31 22.13
CA VAL A 67 19.58 -5.18 21.26
C VAL A 67 20.00 -5.42 19.82
N SER A 68 21.16 -6.05 19.56
CA SER A 68 21.56 -6.38 18.19
C SER A 68 20.62 -7.42 17.55
N LEU A 69 20.18 -8.42 18.32
CA LEU A 69 19.19 -9.39 17.85
C LEU A 69 17.84 -8.70 17.56
N GLU A 70 17.36 -7.86 18.47
CA GLU A 70 16.14 -7.09 18.30
C GLU A 70 16.20 -6.16 17.07
N ALA A 71 17.32 -5.47 16.87
CA ALA A 71 17.53 -4.59 15.72
C ALA A 71 17.45 -5.33 14.37
N ILE A 72 17.95 -6.57 14.28
CA ILE A 72 17.83 -7.40 13.07
C ILE A 72 16.36 -7.73 12.79
N PHE A 73 15.59 -8.11 13.82
CA PHE A 73 14.16 -8.36 13.69
C PHE A 73 13.42 -7.10 13.24
N LEU A 74 13.69 -5.95 13.88
CA LEU A 74 13.07 -4.68 13.55
C LEU A 74 13.39 -4.23 12.12
N SER A 75 14.65 -4.32 11.70
CA SER A 75 15.07 -4.00 10.34
C SER A 75 14.32 -4.86 9.31
N THR A 76 14.19 -6.17 9.58
CA THR A 76 13.44 -7.08 8.71
C THR A 76 11.96 -6.73 8.66
N PHE A 77 11.34 -6.42 9.80
CA PHE A 77 9.93 -6.00 9.85
C PHE A 77 9.69 -4.65 9.16
N VAL A 78 10.59 -3.68 9.33
CA VAL A 78 10.55 -2.38 8.64
C VAL A 78 10.68 -2.59 7.13
N MET A 79 11.61 -3.42 6.68
CA MET A 79 11.79 -3.74 5.26
C MET A 79 10.54 -4.40 4.66
N ILE A 80 9.89 -5.33 5.37
CA ILE A 80 8.61 -5.92 4.95
C ILE A 80 7.54 -4.82 4.83
N GLY A 81 7.48 -3.90 5.79
CA GLY A 81 6.52 -2.80 5.75
C GLY A 81 6.77 -1.80 4.63
N GLN A 82 8.03 -1.49 4.35
CA GLN A 82 8.44 -0.68 3.21
C GLN A 82 8.08 -1.35 1.88
N ASN A 83 8.36 -2.65 1.73
CA ASN A 83 8.04 -3.41 0.52
C ASN A 83 6.54 -3.39 0.21
N ARG A 84 5.69 -3.49 1.24
CA ARG A 84 4.23 -3.43 1.05
C ARG A 84 3.71 -2.02 0.79
N GLN A 85 4.28 -0.99 1.42
CA GLN A 85 3.95 0.38 1.06
C GLN A 85 4.34 0.66 -0.39
N ALA A 86 5.50 0.17 -0.83
CA ALA A 86 5.94 0.31 -2.22
C ALA A 86 4.97 -0.35 -3.20
N GLU A 87 4.49 -1.57 -2.92
CA GLU A 87 3.49 -2.27 -3.74
C GLU A 87 2.16 -1.48 -3.81
N PHE A 88 1.66 -0.96 -2.68
CA PHE A 88 0.44 -0.15 -2.66
C PHE A 88 0.62 1.17 -3.42
N GLN A 89 1.77 1.83 -3.28
CA GLN A 89 2.08 3.06 -4.01
C GLN A 89 2.20 2.80 -5.52
N GLN A 90 2.75 1.66 -5.93
CA GLN A 90 2.79 1.26 -7.34
C GLN A 90 1.39 1.03 -7.91
N LEU A 91 0.54 0.26 -7.22
CA LEU A 91 -0.85 0.04 -7.64
C LEU A 91 -1.63 1.35 -7.76
N LYS A 92 -1.43 2.28 -6.82
CA LYS A 92 -2.04 3.61 -6.88
C LYS A 92 -1.52 4.42 -8.06
N ALA A 93 -0.20 4.43 -8.29
CA ALA A 93 0.42 5.14 -9.40
C ALA A 93 -0.06 4.61 -10.76
N ASP A 94 -0.20 3.30 -10.91
CA ASP A 94 -0.72 2.68 -12.14
C ASP A 94 -2.17 3.10 -12.40
N HIS A 95 -3.01 3.15 -11.36
CA HIS A 95 -4.39 3.63 -11.48
C HIS A 95 -4.44 5.11 -11.88
N ASP A 96 -3.71 5.97 -11.16
CA ASP A 96 -3.65 7.41 -11.41
C ASP A 96 -3.12 7.69 -12.83
N PHE A 97 -2.12 6.94 -13.30
CA PHE A 97 -1.60 7.05 -14.66
C PHE A 97 -2.66 6.72 -15.71
N ARG A 98 -3.43 5.66 -15.49
CA ARG A 98 -4.48 5.21 -16.43
C ARG A 98 -5.62 6.21 -16.54
N GLU A 99 -6.00 6.84 -15.42
CA GLU A 99 -6.99 7.92 -15.42
C GLU A 99 -6.48 9.14 -16.18
N GLN A 100 -5.24 9.58 -15.91
CA GLN A 100 -4.64 10.70 -16.64
C GLN A 100 -4.51 10.44 -18.15
N GLU A 101 -4.19 9.22 -18.56
CA GLU A 101 -4.11 8.86 -19.98
C GLU A 101 -5.48 8.98 -20.68
N LEU A 102 -6.55 8.54 -20.00
CA LEU A 102 -7.92 8.68 -20.50
C LEU A 102 -8.33 10.14 -20.59
N GLU A 103 -8.08 10.92 -19.53
CA GLU A 103 -8.36 12.36 -19.53
C GLU A 103 -7.62 13.09 -20.65
N LEU A 104 -6.35 12.76 -20.88
CA LEU A 104 -5.54 13.37 -21.94
C LEU A 104 -6.09 13.04 -23.33
N LYS A 105 -6.50 11.78 -23.57
CA LYS A 105 -7.14 11.37 -24.83
C LYS A 105 -8.44 12.12 -25.06
N THR A 106 -9.31 12.17 -24.05
CA THR A 106 -10.57 12.90 -24.12
C THR A 106 -10.35 14.39 -24.36
N ASN A 107 -9.40 15.03 -23.66
CA ASN A 107 -9.06 16.45 -23.91
C ASN A 107 -8.54 16.69 -25.33
N THR A 108 -7.72 15.76 -25.86
CA THR A 108 -7.21 15.85 -27.23
C THR A 108 -8.34 15.70 -28.26
N GLU A 109 -9.29 14.80 -28.03
CA GLU A 109 -10.47 14.63 -28.87
C GLU A 109 -11.39 15.86 -28.82
N LEU A 110 -11.65 16.40 -27.63
CA LEU A 110 -12.41 17.64 -27.45
C LEU A 110 -11.75 18.81 -28.17
N THR A 111 -10.42 18.95 -28.05
CA THR A 111 -9.66 20.01 -28.74
C THR A 111 -9.78 19.86 -30.25
N ARG A 112 -9.67 18.64 -30.78
CA ARG A 112 -9.86 18.38 -32.22
C ARG A 112 -11.28 18.68 -32.68
N ALA A 113 -12.29 18.31 -31.90
CA ALA A 113 -13.68 18.60 -32.21
C ALA A 113 -13.96 20.12 -32.21
N ILE A 114 -13.45 20.85 -31.21
CA ILE A 114 -13.54 22.32 -31.15
C ILE A 114 -12.86 22.95 -32.35
N HIS A 115 -11.65 22.49 -32.71
CA HIS A 115 -10.93 22.99 -33.87
C HIS A 115 -11.73 22.79 -35.16
N ALA A 116 -12.27 21.58 -35.38
CA ALA A 116 -13.10 21.28 -36.54
C ALA A 116 -14.37 22.13 -36.59
N MET A 117 -15.07 22.30 -35.46
CA MET A 117 -16.25 23.18 -35.38
C MET A 117 -15.88 24.65 -35.64
N THR A 118 -14.73 25.11 -35.15
CA THR A 118 -14.27 26.48 -35.35
C THR A 118 -13.89 26.73 -36.81
N GLU A 119 -13.26 25.76 -37.47
CA GLU A 119 -12.94 25.85 -38.90
C GLU A 119 -14.20 25.89 -39.77
N GLU A 120 -15.19 25.04 -39.49
CA GLU A 120 -16.47 25.04 -40.19
C GLU A 120 -17.24 26.36 -39.97
N LEU A 121 -17.24 26.89 -38.73
CA LEU A 121 -17.83 28.19 -38.42
C LEU A 121 -17.13 29.32 -39.19
N HIS A 122 -15.80 29.33 -39.20
CA HIS A 122 -14.98 30.31 -39.92
C HIS A 122 -15.26 30.28 -41.43
N ARG A 123 -15.32 29.07 -42.02
CA ARG A 123 -15.65 28.87 -43.44
C ARG A 123 -17.02 29.47 -43.76
N ARG A 124 -18.06 29.16 -42.97
CA ARG A 124 -19.42 29.68 -43.19
C ARG A 124 -19.55 31.19 -42.97
N LEU A 125 -18.76 31.79 -42.08
CA LEU A 125 -18.79 33.23 -41.81
C LEU A 125 -17.96 34.05 -42.81
N ILE A 126 -16.93 33.48 -43.43
CA ILE A 126 -16.07 34.18 -44.41
C ILE A 126 -16.49 33.92 -45.87
N ASP A 127 -17.00 32.73 -46.20
CA ASP A 127 -17.50 32.40 -47.55
C ASP A 127 -18.92 32.95 -47.83
N ASP A 128 -19.51 33.72 -46.91
CA ASP A 128 -20.71 34.53 -47.16
C ASP A 128 -20.39 36.05 -47.21
N PRO A 129 -19.71 36.53 -48.28
CA PRO A 129 -19.62 37.96 -48.54
C PRO A 129 -20.87 38.55 -49.23
N ASP A 130 -21.93 37.76 -49.50
CA ASP A 130 -23.03 38.17 -50.41
C ASP A 130 -24.44 38.23 -49.78
N GLN A 131 -24.62 38.08 -48.46
CA GLN A 131 -25.91 38.35 -47.79
C GLN A 131 -26.10 39.77 -47.23
N GLN A 132 -25.23 40.73 -47.55
CA GLN A 132 -25.45 42.12 -47.12
C GLN A 132 -25.04 43.20 -48.14
N LYS A 133 -25.41 43.06 -49.42
CA LYS A 133 -25.98 44.17 -50.23
C LYS A 133 -26.34 43.78 -51.67
#